data_AF-A0A535QTK7-F1
#
_entry.id   AF-A0A535QTK7-F1
#
_cell.length_a   1.000
_cell.length_b   1.000
_cell.length_c   1.000
_cell.angle_alpha   90.00
_cell.angle_beta   90.00
_cell.angle_gamma   90.00
#
_symmetry.space_group_name_H-M   'P 1'
#
loop_
_entity.id
_entity.type
_entity.pdbx_description
1 polymer ?
#
loop_
_entity_poly.entity_id
_entity_poly.type
_entity_poly.pdbx_seq_one_letter_code
_entity_poly.pdbx_strand_id
1 'polypeptide(L)' 'LFSWRPVAGYADYRTPIKNLYLCGSGTHPGGGISGINGRNASREILKDLKRRRSRE' A
#
# COMPACT_ATOMS: atom_id res chain seq x y z
N LEU A 1 -0.98 12.92 -13.88
CA LEU A 1 0.43 12.44 -13.77
C LEU A 1 0.65 11.39 -12.66
N PHE A 2 -0.10 11.39 -11.54
CA PHE A 2 0.19 10.53 -10.36
C PHE A 2 -0.81 9.39 -10.08
N SER A 3 -1.87 9.23 -10.87
CA SER A 3 -2.93 8.24 -10.62
C SER A 3 -2.51 6.79 -10.89
N TRP A 4 -1.44 6.58 -11.65
CA TRP A 4 -0.98 5.26 -12.10
C TRP A 4 0.25 4.75 -11.34
N ARG A 5 0.64 5.44 -10.26
CA ARG A 5 1.78 5.02 -9.42
C ARG A 5 1.34 3.92 -8.44
N PRO A 6 2.10 2.82 -8.29
CA PRO A 6 3.40 2.53 -8.90
C PRO A 6 3.29 1.94 -10.33
N VAL A 7 2.24 1.15 -10.58
CA VAL A 7 1.85 0.55 -11.86
C VAL A 7 0.35 0.20 -11.76
N ALA A 8 -0.36 0.18 -12.89
CA ALA A 8 -1.77 -0.23 -12.95
C ALA A 8 -1.97 -1.59 -12.24
N GLY A 9 -2.94 -1.67 -11.33
CA GLY A 9 -3.21 -2.88 -10.55
C GLY A 9 -2.50 -2.98 -9.20
N TYR A 10 -1.57 -2.06 -8.87
CA TYR A 10 -0.87 -2.02 -7.57
C TYR A 10 -1.14 -0.70 -6.80
N ALA A 11 -2.29 -0.08 -7.07
CA ALA A 11 -2.70 1.18 -6.44
C ALA A 11 -3.09 1.01 -4.95
N ASP A 12 -3.19 -0.23 -4.48
CA ASP A 12 -3.48 -0.59 -3.09
C ASP A 12 -2.20 -0.87 -2.27
N TYR A 13 -1.06 -0.36 -2.71
CA TYR A 13 0.23 -0.46 -2.01
C TYR A 13 0.76 -1.91 -1.88
N ARG A 14 0.08 -2.92 -2.43
CA ARG A 14 0.56 -4.31 -2.44
C ARG A 14 1.57 -4.50 -3.55
N THR A 15 2.34 -5.57 -3.45
CA THR A 15 3.22 -6.04 -4.51
C THR A 15 2.83 -7.48 -4.88
N PRO A 16 3.35 -8.04 -6.00
CA PRO A 16 3.15 -9.45 -6.33
C PRO A 16 3.75 -10.39 -5.26
N ILE A 17 4.71 -9.89 -4.47
CA ILE A 17 5.34 -10.64 -3.40
C ILE A 17 4.44 -10.58 -2.16
N LYS A 18 4.02 -11.76 -1.70
CA LYS A 18 3.18 -11.87 -0.50
C LYS A 18 3.86 -11.21 0.70
N ASN A 19 3.11 -10.39 1.44
CA ASN A 19 3.59 -9.60 2.59
C ASN A 19 4.54 -8.45 2.30
N LEU A 20 4.80 -8.12 1.04
CA LEU A 20 5.60 -6.96 0.67
C LEU A 20 4.67 -5.84 0.20
N TYR A 21 4.85 -4.66 0.79
CA TYR A 21 4.04 -3.46 0.55
C TYR A 21 4.93 -2.25 0.25
N LEU A 22 4.37 -1.29 -0.47
CA LEU A 22 5.02 -0.04 -0.86
C LEU A 22 4.52 1.10 0.04
N CYS A 23 5.41 1.97 0.50
CA CYS A 23 5.04 3.11 1.37
C CYS A 23 5.82 4.41 1.09
N GLY A 24 6.72 4.42 0.11
CA GLY A 24 7.56 5.57 -0.18
C GLY A 24 6.87 6.64 -1.03
N SER A 25 7.56 7.76 -1.28
CA SER A 25 7.16 8.82 -2.24
C SER A 25 6.90 8.31 -3.67
N GLY A 26 7.36 7.07 -3.94
CA GLY A 26 7.01 6.19 -5.05
C GLY A 26 5.52 5.98 -5.31
N THR A 27 4.68 6.05 -4.28
CA THR A 27 3.28 5.62 -4.35
C THR A 27 2.31 6.80 -4.45
N HIS A 28 1.06 6.54 -4.87
CA HIS A 28 -0.02 7.51 -4.71
C HIS A 28 -0.16 7.92 -3.23
N PRO A 29 -0.55 9.16 -2.88
CA PRO A 29 -0.82 10.34 -3.73
C PRO A 29 0.43 11.06 -4.26
N GLY A 30 1.63 10.65 -3.84
CA GLY A 30 2.90 11.28 -4.19
C GLY A 30 3.79 11.47 -2.96
N GLY A 31 5.00 12.00 -3.13
CA GLY A 31 5.89 12.32 -2.01
C GLY A 31 5.51 13.65 -1.35
N GLY A 32 5.11 13.59 -0.09
CA GLY A 32 4.92 14.76 0.78
C GLY A 32 5.37 14.45 2.22
N ILE A 33 5.73 15.49 2.97
CA ILE A 33 6.25 15.36 4.36
C ILE A 33 5.18 14.79 5.32
N SER A 34 3.91 14.82 4.91
CA SER A 34 2.75 14.38 5.69
C SER A 34 2.69 12.88 6.01
N GLY A 35 3.55 12.04 5.43
CA GLY A 35 3.60 10.61 5.74
C GLY A 35 2.37 9.81 5.29
N ILE A 36 1.52 10.38 4.43
CA ILE A 36 0.26 9.78 3.96
C ILE A 36 0.48 8.37 3.37
N ASN A 37 1.59 8.18 2.67
CA ASN A 37 1.94 6.92 2.00
C ASN A 37 2.14 5.79 3.04
N GLY A 38 2.80 6.09 4.16
CA GLY A 38 2.95 5.16 5.28
C GLY A 38 1.62 4.83 5.95
N ARG A 39 0.75 5.83 6.14
CA ARG A 39 -0.61 5.61 6.68
C ARG A 39 -1.43 4.68 5.79
N ASN A 40 -1.40 4.90 4.49
CA ASN A 40 -2.19 4.11 3.54
C ASN A 40 -1.67 2.68 3.40
N ALA A 41 -0.35 2.50 3.31
CA ALA A 41 0.26 1.17 3.30
C ALA A 41 -0.08 0.38 4.58
N SER A 42 0.01 1.02 5.75
CA SER A 42 -0.37 0.42 7.04
C SER A 42 -1.83 -0.03 7.07
N ARG A 43 -2.73 0.74 6.47
CA ARG A 43 -4.16 0.37 6.38
C ARG A 43 -4.37 -0.93 5.60
N GLU A 44 -3.64 -1.13 4.51
CA GLU A 44 -3.75 -2.33 3.68
C GLU A 44 -3.11 -3.55 4.34
N ILE A 45 -1.97 -3.35 5.03
CA ILE A 45 -1.35 -4.39 5.88
C ILE A 45 -2.35 -4.88 6.94
N LEU A 46 -3.00 -3.96 7.67
CA LEU A 46 -3.95 -4.32 8.72
C LEU A 46 -5.17 -5.08 8.18
N LYS A 47 -5.66 -4.74 6.98
CA LYS A 47 -6.75 -5.49 6.31
C LYS A 47 -6.33 -6.94 6.02
N ASP A 48 -5.11 -7.13 5.55
CA ASP A 48 -4.60 -8.46 5.20
C ASP A 48 -4.32 -9.32 6.44
N LEU A 49 -3.81 -8.72 7.51
CA LEU A 49 -3.66 -9.39 8.79
C LEU A 49 -5.02 -9.83 9.37
N LYS A 50 -6.05 -8.96 9.30
CA LYS A 50 -7.41 -9.32 9.72
C LYS A 50 -7.99 -10.49 8.91
N ARG A 51 -7.80 -10.49 7.58
CA ARG A 51 -8.24 -11.58 6.70
C ARG A 51 -7.52 -12.91 6.95
N ARG A 52 -6.28 -12.87 7.44
CA ARG A 52 -5.55 -14.08 7.85
C ARG A 52 -6.14 -14.67 9.12
N ARG A 53 -6.34 -13.82 10.13
CA ARG A 53 -6.86 -14.26 11.43
C ARG A 53 -8.26 -14.85 11.35
N SER A 54 -9.08 -14.47 10.36
CA SER A 54 -10.41 -15.05 10.15
C SER A 54 -10.40 -16.40 9.41
N ARG A 55 -9.23 -16.88 8.97
CA ARG A 55 -9.06 -18.17 8.27
C ARG A 55 -8.41 -19.23 9.15
N GLU A 56 -7.99 -18.86 10.36
CA GLU A 56 -7.63 -19.75 11.47
C GLU A 56 -8.85 -19.95 12.37
#